data_AF-A0A023HHQ3-F1
#
_entry.id   AF-A0A023HHQ3-F1
#
_cell.length_a   1.000
_cell.length_b   1.000
_cell.length_c   1.000
_cell.angle_alpha   90.00
_cell.angle_beta   90.00
_cell.angle_gamma   90.00
#
_symmetry.space_group_name_H-M   'P 1'
#
loop_
_entity.id
_entity.type
_entity.pdbx_description
1 polymer ?
#
loop_
_entity_poly.entity_id
_entity_poly.type
_entity_poly.pdbx_seq_one_letter_code
_entity_poly.pdbx_strand_id
1 'polypeptide(L)'
;MISTDTDTTNLEQIRPVFPFTAIVGQDEMKLALILNVIDPKIGGVMIMGDRGTGKSTTVRALVDLLPEIESIEDDPFNSDPHDLELMSKEVREKIQKKESLSIIKKKFRW
;
A
#
# COMPACT_ATOMS: atom_id res chain seq x y z
N MET A 1 -22.94 -21.28 -32.42
CA MET A 1 -23.48 -21.78 -31.13
C MET A 1 -22.60 -22.98 -30.79
N ILE A 2 -21.68 -22.95 -29.83
CA ILE A 2 -21.75 -22.42 -28.47
C ILE A 2 -20.37 -21.85 -28.10
N SER A 3 -20.37 -20.65 -27.53
CA SER A 3 -19.24 -20.07 -26.81
C SER A 3 -19.05 -20.82 -25.50
N THR A 4 -17.83 -21.22 -25.15
CA THR A 4 -17.47 -21.59 -23.78
C THR A 4 -16.21 -20.84 -23.40
N ASP A 5 -16.42 -19.63 -22.91
CA ASP A 5 -15.78 -19.01 -21.75
C ASP A 5 -14.31 -19.37 -21.52
N THR A 6 -13.44 -18.60 -22.18
CA THR A 6 -12.11 -18.29 -21.68
C THR A 6 -12.26 -17.39 -20.46
N ASP A 7 -12.61 -17.96 -19.31
CA ASP A 7 -12.52 -17.28 -18.02
C ASP A 7 -11.20 -17.69 -17.36
N THR A 8 -10.09 -17.23 -17.94
CA THR A 8 -8.82 -17.14 -17.23
C THR A 8 -8.95 -16.04 -16.19
N THR A 9 -9.64 -16.34 -15.10
CA THR A 9 -9.68 -15.52 -13.90
C THR A 9 -8.25 -15.37 -13.39
N ASN A 10 -7.76 -14.14 -13.53
CA ASN A 10 -6.51 -13.60 -13.01
C ASN A 10 -6.21 -14.13 -11.60
N LEU A 11 -5.35 -15.15 -11.51
CA LEU A 11 -4.71 -15.58 -10.27
C LEU A 11 -3.69 -14.51 -9.87
N GLU A 12 -4.18 -13.36 -9.39
CA GLU A 12 -3.33 -12.49 -8.59
C GLU A 12 -2.76 -13.35 -7.47
N GLN A 13 -1.46 -13.61 -7.52
CA GLN A 13 -0.76 -14.41 -6.53
C GLN A 13 -0.87 -13.72 -5.16
N ILE A 14 -1.91 -14.07 -4.40
CA ILE A 14 -2.04 -13.70 -2.99
C ILE A 14 -0.89 -14.42 -2.28
N ARG A 15 0.23 -13.72 -2.09
CA ARG A 15 1.30 -14.21 -1.21
C ARG A 15 0.73 -14.12 0.21
N PRO A 16 0.53 -15.23 0.91
CA PRO A 16 -0.08 -15.19 2.23
C PRO A 16 0.82 -14.41 3.19
N VAL A 17 0.30 -13.30 3.72
CA VAL A 17 0.95 -12.51 4.76
C VAL A 17 0.43 -13.00 6.11
N PHE A 18 1.31 -13.08 7.11
CA PHE A 18 0.91 -13.47 8.46
C PHE A 18 0.04 -12.37 9.10
N PRO A 19 -1.12 -12.69 9.70
CA PRO A 19 -2.04 -11.68 10.20
C PRO A 19 -1.46 -10.90 11.39
N PHE A 20 -1.60 -9.57 11.38
CA PHE A 20 -1.03 -8.67 12.39
C PHE A 20 -1.52 -8.99 13.81
N THR A 21 -2.79 -9.34 13.94
CA THR A 21 -3.42 -9.69 15.22
C THR A 21 -2.95 -11.01 15.81
N ALA A 22 -2.41 -11.93 14.99
CA ALA A 22 -1.90 -13.22 15.46
C ALA A 22 -0.45 -13.14 15.98
N ILE A 23 0.21 -12.00 15.84
CA ILE A 23 1.56 -11.79 16.37
C ILE A 23 1.43 -11.65 17.89
N VAL A 24 2.11 -12.50 18.65
CA VAL A 24 2.05 -12.48 20.12
C VAL A 24 3.19 -11.64 20.69
N GLY A 25 2.90 -10.83 21.72
CA GLY A 25 3.84 -9.89 22.31
C GLY A 25 4.17 -8.72 21.39
N GLN A 26 5.33 -8.07 21.63
CA GLN A 26 5.81 -6.90 20.88
C GLN A 26 4.83 -5.72 20.93
N ASP A 27 4.16 -5.52 22.06
CA ASP A 27 3.07 -4.54 22.19
C ASP A 27 3.56 -3.11 21.96
N GLU A 28 4.77 -2.78 22.44
CA GLU A 28 5.41 -1.48 22.20
C GLU A 28 5.67 -1.22 20.70
N MET A 29 6.16 -2.24 19.99
CA MET A 29 6.40 -2.15 18.55
C MET A 29 5.09 -1.99 17.77
N LYS A 30 4.06 -2.77 18.10
CA LYS A 30 2.75 -2.66 17.47
C LYS A 30 2.14 -1.29 17.71
N LEU A 31 2.21 -0.79 18.95
CA LEU A 31 1.71 0.53 19.31
C LEU A 31 2.41 1.63 18.51
N ALA A 32 3.74 1.61 18.46
CA ALA A 32 4.51 2.60 17.71
C ALA A 32 4.13 2.61 16.22
N LEU A 33 3.96 1.43 15.62
CA LEU A 33 3.54 1.32 14.22
C LEU A 33 2.11 1.83 14.00
N ILE A 34 1.16 1.48 14.87
CA ILE A 34 -0.23 1.97 14.79
C ILE A 34 -0.26 3.49 14.93
N LEU A 35 0.49 4.05 15.88
CA LEU A 35 0.58 5.50 16.08
C LEU A 35 1.12 6.20 14.84
N ASN A 36 2.13 5.62 14.18
CA ASN A 36 2.67 6.19 12.95
C ASN A 36 1.70 6.10 11.76
N VAL A 37 0.84 5.07 11.71
CA VAL A 37 -0.24 4.98 10.73
C VAL A 37 -1.31 6.05 10.98
N ILE A 38 -1.62 6.34 12.24
CA ILE A 38 -2.61 7.36 12.62
C ILE A 38 -2.07 8.77 12.34
N ASP A 39 -0.83 9.06 12.74
CA ASP A 39 -0.18 10.34 12.50
C ASP A 39 1.22 10.15 11.89
N PRO A 40 1.34 10.26 10.56
CA PRO A 40 2.63 10.18 9.86
C PRO A 40 3.61 11.30 10.26
N LYS A 41 3.16 12.42 10.86
CA LYS A 41 4.03 13.55 11.25
C LYS A 41 4.99 13.21 12.39
N ILE A 42 4.79 12.07 13.07
CA ILE A 42 5.67 11.56 14.11
C ILE A 42 7.09 11.27 13.59
N GLY A 43 7.27 11.08 12.27
CA GLY A 43 8.61 11.02 11.65
C GLY A 43 9.22 9.60 11.52
N GLY A 44 8.40 8.55 11.69
CA GLY A 44 8.79 7.16 11.52
C GLY A 44 9.22 6.45 12.79
N VAL A 45 9.33 5.12 12.74
CA VAL A 45 9.63 4.26 13.90
C VAL A 45 10.91 3.46 13.65
N MET A 46 11.89 3.57 14.54
CA MET A 46 13.10 2.76 14.51
C MET A 46 12.94 1.54 15.43
N ILE A 47 12.95 0.34 14.85
CA ILE A 47 12.69 -0.92 15.57
C ILE A 47 13.98 -1.72 15.67
N MET A 48 14.54 -1.82 16.88
CA MET A 48 15.76 -2.57 17.16
C MET A 48 15.47 -3.95 17.79
N GLY A 49 16.41 -4.89 17.66
CA GLY A 49 16.39 -6.16 18.41
C GLY A 49 17.02 -7.31 17.63
N ASP A 50 16.99 -8.50 18.22
CA ASP A 50 17.69 -9.67 17.69
C ASP A 50 17.13 -10.21 16.37
N ARG A 51 17.95 -10.98 15.65
CA ARG A 51 17.51 -11.68 14.44
C ARG A 51 16.45 -12.73 14.81
N GLY A 52 15.44 -12.90 13.96
CA GLY A 52 14.40 -13.91 14.17
C GLY A 52 13.19 -13.46 15.01
N THR A 53 13.16 -12.23 15.53
CA THR A 53 11.99 -11.73 16.28
C THR A 53 10.82 -11.28 15.40
N GLY A 54 10.85 -11.51 14.09
CA GLY A 54 9.72 -11.18 13.20
C GLY A 54 9.47 -9.69 12.94
N LYS A 55 10.44 -8.79 13.22
CA LYS A 55 10.28 -7.33 13.01
C LYS A 55 9.72 -6.96 11.63
N SER A 56 10.31 -7.50 10.56
CA SER A 56 9.86 -7.23 9.20
C SER A 56 8.57 -7.98 8.84
N THR A 57 8.23 -9.06 9.56
CA THR A 57 6.95 -9.75 9.42
C THR A 57 5.82 -8.89 9.96
N THR A 58 5.99 -8.30 11.14
CA THR A 58 4.99 -7.41 11.76
C THR A 58 4.70 -6.18 10.89
N VAL A 59 5.73 -5.56 10.32
CA VAL A 59 5.56 -4.41 9.42
C VAL A 59 4.76 -4.81 8.17
N ARG A 60 5.09 -5.95 7.54
CA ARG A 60 4.34 -6.44 6.36
C ARG A 60 2.89 -6.79 6.70
N ALA A 61 2.67 -7.41 7.86
CA ALA A 61 1.34 -7.72 8.36
C ALA A 61 0.48 -6.47 8.57
N LEU A 62 1.09 -5.37 9.01
CA LEU A 62 0.39 -4.09 9.16
C LEU A 62 0.02 -3.47 7.81
N VAL A 63 0.95 -3.45 6.85
CA VAL A 63 0.69 -2.91 5.51
C VAL A 63 -0.45 -3.65 4.82
N ASP A 64 -0.56 -4.97 5.03
CA ASP A 64 -1.63 -5.77 4.46
C ASP A 64 -3.03 -5.43 5.03
N LEU A 65 -3.08 -4.86 6.24
CA LEU A 65 -4.30 -4.39 6.89
C LEU A 65 -4.73 -3.00 6.40
N LEU A 66 -3.82 -2.21 5.84
CA LEU A 66 -4.14 -0.85 5.38
C LEU A 66 -5.07 -0.89 4.15
N PRO A 67 -5.98 0.09 4.02
CA PRO A 67 -6.85 0.20 2.86
C PRO A 67 -6.03 0.46 1.61
N GLU A 68 -6.61 0.09 0.47
CA GLU A 68 -6.07 0.46 -0.84
C GLU A 68 -6.14 1.98 -1.00
N ILE A 69 -5.06 2.55 -1.54
CA ILE A 69 -5.01 3.98 -1.85
C ILE A 69 -5.36 4.20 -3.31
N GLU A 70 -5.97 5.34 -3.60
CA GLU A 70 -6.22 5.79 -4.96
C GLU A 70 -4.95 6.47 -5.48
N SER A 71 -4.46 6.01 -6.61
CA SER A 71 -3.26 6.56 -7.27
C SER A 71 -3.50 6.64 -8.76
N ILE A 72 -2.82 7.57 -9.42
CA ILE A 72 -2.90 7.71 -10.88
C ILE A 72 -2.14 6.56 -11.55
N GLU A 73 -2.73 5.97 -12.59
CA GLU A 73 -2.10 4.90 -13.37
C GLU A 73 -0.79 5.39 -14.01
N ASP A 74 0.23 4.52 -14.02
CA ASP A 74 1.58 4.76 -14.56
C ASP A 74 2.42 5.86 -13.88
N ASP A 75 2.02 6.39 -12.72
CA ASP A 75 2.87 7.31 -11.96
C ASP A 75 3.76 6.58 -10.94
N PRO A 76 5.10 6.69 -11.04
CA PRO A 76 6.02 6.04 -10.11
C PRO A 76 6.00 6.62 -8.70
N PHE A 77 5.41 7.82 -8.52
CA PHE A 77 5.32 8.51 -7.24
C PHE A 77 3.99 8.28 -6.50
N ASN A 78 3.09 7.44 -7.03
CA ASN A 78 1.73 7.24 -6.51
C ASN A 78 1.01 8.58 -6.24
N SER A 79 1.07 9.50 -7.20
CA SER A 79 0.43 10.82 -7.12
C SER A 79 -1.04 10.71 -6.76
N ASP A 80 -1.46 11.51 -5.79
CA ASP A 80 -2.85 11.60 -5.36
C ASP A 80 -3.68 12.31 -6.45
N PRO A 81 -4.83 11.75 -6.90
CA PRO A 81 -5.70 12.38 -7.89
C PRO A 81 -6.38 13.67 -7.40
N HIS A 82 -6.44 13.88 -6.08
CA HIS A 82 -7.21 14.94 -5.43
C HIS A 82 -6.34 16.00 -4.77
N ASP A 83 -5.07 15.71 -4.48
CA ASP A 83 -4.14 16.67 -3.89
C ASP A 83 -3.06 17.13 -4.88
N LEU A 84 -3.13 18.39 -5.26
CA LEU A 84 -2.18 19.01 -6.19
C LEU A 84 -0.75 18.99 -5.64
N GLU A 85 -0.53 19.15 -4.33
CA GLU A 85 0.83 19.18 -3.75
C GLU A 85 1.53 17.82 -3.82
N LEU A 86 0.76 16.74 -3.85
CA LEU A 86 1.24 15.36 -3.93
C LEU A 86 1.30 14.81 -5.37
N MET A 87 1.00 15.63 -6.38
CA MET A 87 1.13 15.25 -7.79
C MET A 87 2.53 15.50 -8.35
N SER A 88 3.02 14.53 -9.12
CA SER A 88 4.22 14.68 -9.95
C SER A 88 4.02 15.74 -11.05
N LYS A 89 5.11 16.35 -11.50
CA LYS A 89 5.07 17.37 -12.57
C LYS A 89 4.45 16.81 -13.86
N GLU A 90 4.73 15.55 -14.15
CA GLU A 90 4.25 14.83 -15.33
C GLU A 90 2.72 14.66 -15.29
N VAL A 91 2.18 14.27 -14.12
CA VAL A 91 0.72 14.20 -13.89
C VAL A 91 0.07 15.56 -14.08
N ARG A 92 0.64 16.62 -13.48
CA ARG A 92 0.10 17.99 -13.58
C ARG A 92 0.05 18.49 -15.03
N GLU A 93 1.07 18.17 -15.83
CA GLU A 93 1.13 18.52 -17.25
C GLU A 93 0.08 17.77 -18.09
N LYS A 94 -0.20 16.50 -17.76
CA LYS A 94 -1.27 15.71 -18.41
C LYS A 94 -2.67 16.27 -18.07
N ILE A 95 -2.90 16.70 -16.83
CA ILE A 95 -4.15 17.37 -16.42
C ILE A 95 -4.34 18.69 -17.19
N GLN A 96 -3.28 19.51 -17.33
CA GLN A 96 -3.36 20.75 -18.11
C GLN A 96 -3.69 20.51 -19.58
N LYS A 97 -3.24 19.39 -20.14
CA LYS A 97 -3.54 18.98 -21.53
C LYS A 97 -4.93 18.36 -21.70
N LYS A 98 -5.73 18.26 -20.63
CA LYS A 98 -7.05 17.57 -20.59
C LYS A 98 -6.98 16.11 -21.05
N GLU A 99 -5.86 15.46 -20.79
CA GLU A 99 -5.69 14.04 -21.11
C GLU A 99 -6.45 13.18 -20.09
N SER A 100 -6.99 12.04 -20.53
CA SER A 100 -7.74 11.14 -19.64
C SER A 100 -6.78 10.45 -18.68
N LEU A 101 -6.89 10.75 -17.38
CA LEU A 101 -6.19 10.01 -16.33
C LEU A 101 -7.09 8.90 -15.79
N SER A 102 -6.59 7.68 -15.77
CA SER A 102 -7.17 6.54 -15.09
C SER A 102 -6.70 6.52 -13.63
N ILE A 103 -7.67 6.49 -12.71
CA ILE A 103 -7.41 6.31 -11.28
C ILE A 103 -7.48 4.81 -11.00
N ILE A 104 -6.44 4.27 -10.38
CA ILE A 104 -6.38 2.88 -9.95
C ILE A 104 -6.36 2.82 -8.42
N LYS A 105 -7.03 1.82 -7.86
CA LYS A 105 -6.90 1.45 -6.45
C LYS A 105 -5.75 0.49 -6.33
N LYS A 106 -4.72 0.88 -5.59
CA LYS A 106 -3.50 0.10 -5.43
C LYS A 106 -3.28 -0.22 -3.95
N LYS A 107 -3.12 -1.50 -3.66
CA LYS A 107 -2.64 -1.96 -2.35
C LYS A 107 -1.13 -1.71 -2.26
N PHE A 108 -0.67 -1.11 -1.18
CA PHE A 108 0.76 -0.99 -0.92
C PHE A 108 1.40 -2.38 -0.82
N ARG A 109 2.39 -2.65 -1.69
CA ARG A 109 3.11 -3.93 -1.76
C ARG A 109 4.59 -3.64 -1.96
N TRP A 110 5.44 -4.13 -1.04
CA TRP A 110 6.90 -4.00 -1.05
C TRP A 110 7.58 -5.28 -1.56
#